data_AF-A0A1M4X8L5-F1
#
_entry.id   AF-A0A1M4X8L5-F1
#
_cell.length_a   1.000
_cell.length_b   1.000
_cell.length_c   1.000
_cell.angle_alpha   90.00
_cell.angle_beta   90.00
_cell.angle_gamma   90.00
#
_symmetry.space_group_name_H-M   'P 1'
#
loop_
_entity.id
_entity.type
_entity.pdbx_description
1 polymer ?
#
loop_
_entity_poly.entity_id
_entity_poly.type
_entity_poly.pdbx_seq_one_letter_code
_entity_poly.pdbx_strand_id
1 'polypeptide(L)'
;MIERIIDHNMKILNEEDSIKPMSGNGTIALIYYPEFKQKNSYYCGPASALTAIYGMGKEGQVRGSTYTPKQDTLAANMGTINDGNGTYVYRMRNELNKYSTEVYDYFYEPSKSSMDNIIFGSLLSDNAPILHAQTEKIGYYNGHKTGHYITVVFANAAFGYSEIGGLAVMDNNPDNAYYGSHSISFNEAYNAIRGRYLIGVSL
;
A
#
# COMPACT_ATOMS: atom_id res chain seq x y z
N MET A 1 6.68 28.79 -12.04
CA MET A 1 7.90 28.23 -11.40
C MET A 1 7.57 26.96 -10.59
N ILE A 2 6.71 26.08 -11.13
CA ILE A 2 6.33 24.79 -10.53
C ILE A 2 6.43 23.65 -11.57
N GLU A 3 6.30 23.98 -12.87
CA GLU A 3 6.54 23.03 -13.97
C GLU A 3 8.00 22.53 -14.06
N ARG A 4 8.98 23.28 -13.52
CA ARG A 4 10.40 22.91 -13.60
C ARG A 4 10.84 21.76 -12.69
N ILE A 5 10.04 21.38 -11.69
CA ILE A 5 10.42 20.33 -10.73
C ILE A 5 9.85 18.97 -11.14
N ILE A 6 8.65 18.94 -11.73
CA ILE A 6 8.03 17.70 -12.24
C ILE A 6 8.77 17.22 -13.50
N ASP A 7 9.19 18.14 -14.37
CA ASP A 7 9.98 17.80 -15.56
C ASP A 7 11.39 17.31 -15.23
N HIS A 8 11.99 17.70 -14.10
CA HIS A 8 13.32 17.23 -13.74
C HIS A 8 13.32 15.77 -13.27
N ASN A 9 12.23 15.31 -12.64
CA ASN A 9 12.09 13.92 -12.19
C ASN A 9 11.58 13.00 -13.30
N MET A 10 10.85 13.51 -14.30
CA MET A 10 10.39 12.73 -15.46
C MET A 10 11.38 12.71 -16.64
N LYS A 11 12.23 13.73 -16.82
CA LYS A 11 13.26 13.73 -17.88
C LYS A 11 14.33 12.67 -17.71
N ILE A 12 14.55 12.15 -16.50
CA ILE A 12 15.50 11.06 -16.26
C ILE A 12 15.05 9.75 -16.95
N LEU A 13 13.78 9.64 -17.34
CA LEU A 13 13.21 8.39 -17.86
C LEU A 13 13.06 8.33 -19.39
N ASN A 14 13.26 9.43 -20.14
CA ASN A 14 12.76 9.50 -21.53
C ASN A 14 13.72 10.00 -22.63
N GLU A 15 15.02 10.20 -22.38
CA GLU A 15 15.95 10.53 -23.48
C GLU A 15 17.14 9.56 -23.54
N GLU A 16 17.13 8.80 -24.64
CA GLU A 16 18.22 8.07 -25.31
C GLU A 16 18.55 6.61 -24.91
N ASP A 17 18.24 5.75 -25.88
CA ASP A 17 18.88 4.49 -26.24
C ASP A 17 19.87 3.85 -25.25
N SER A 18 19.50 2.63 -24.83
CA SER A 18 20.39 1.59 -24.29
C SER A 18 20.96 1.76 -22.88
N ILE A 19 20.45 2.68 -22.05
CA ILE A 19 20.73 2.62 -20.60
C ILE A 19 19.65 1.78 -19.91
N LYS A 20 19.87 0.45 -19.87
CA LYS A 20 19.30 -0.34 -18.76
C LYS A 20 19.81 0.32 -17.48
N PRO A 21 18.97 0.64 -16.47
CA PRO A 21 19.49 1.14 -15.21
C PRO A 21 20.47 0.09 -14.68
N MET A 22 21.78 0.39 -14.72
CA MET A 22 22.73 -0.35 -13.92
C MET A 22 22.30 -0.10 -12.48
N SER A 23 21.99 -1.19 -11.79
CA SER A 23 21.58 -1.21 -10.39
C SER A 23 22.38 -0.22 -9.55
N GLY A 24 21.72 0.83 -9.06
CA GLY A 24 22.25 1.65 -7.99
C GLY A 24 21.98 0.96 -6.66
N ASN A 25 22.98 0.29 -6.11
CA ASN A 25 23.28 -0.02 -4.69
C ASN A 25 22.17 -0.16 -3.60
N GLY A 26 20.92 -0.44 -3.97
CA GLY A 26 19.79 -0.73 -3.07
C GLY A 26 18.72 -1.54 -3.80
N THR A 27 18.11 -2.50 -3.11
CA THR A 27 16.99 -3.26 -3.69
C THR A 27 15.73 -2.41 -3.52
N ILE A 28 15.34 -1.73 -4.60
CA ILE A 28 14.09 -0.98 -4.70
C ILE A 28 12.99 -1.95 -5.10
N ALA A 29 11.89 -1.98 -4.35
CA ALA A 29 10.67 -2.70 -4.68
C ALA A 29 9.49 -1.71 -4.66
N LEU A 30 8.69 -1.69 -5.73
CA LEU A 30 7.57 -0.76 -5.87
C LEU A 30 6.47 -1.36 -6.73
N ILE A 31 5.27 -0.81 -6.62
CA ILE A 31 4.14 -1.11 -7.52
C ILE A 31 3.69 0.14 -8.28
N TYR A 32 3.05 -0.05 -9.44
CA TYR A 32 2.39 1.02 -10.18
C TYR A 32 0.92 1.12 -9.78
N TYR A 33 0.44 2.33 -9.51
CA TYR A 33 -0.94 2.58 -9.08
C TYR A 33 -1.36 4.02 -9.42
N PRO A 34 -2.66 4.27 -9.65
CA PRO A 34 -3.21 5.61 -9.67
C PRO A 34 -3.59 6.07 -8.26
N GLU A 35 -3.58 7.38 -8.04
CA GLU A 35 -4.13 7.96 -6.81
C GLU A 35 -5.66 8.11 -6.91
N PHE A 36 -6.35 7.69 -5.86
CA PHE A 36 -7.80 7.90 -5.70
C PHE A 36 -8.21 7.81 -4.23
N LYS A 37 -9.29 8.49 -3.86
CA LYS A 37 -9.85 8.46 -2.51
C LYS A 37 -10.81 7.29 -2.33
N GLN A 38 -10.95 6.83 -1.09
CA GLN A 38 -12.03 5.96 -0.67
C GLN A 38 -13.36 6.71 -0.77
N LYS A 39 -14.42 5.99 -1.13
CA LYS A 39 -15.76 6.56 -1.37
C LYS A 39 -16.35 7.28 -0.15
N ASN A 40 -16.16 6.73 1.05
CA ASN A 40 -16.69 7.24 2.32
C ASN A 40 -15.86 6.71 3.50
N SER A 41 -16.16 7.11 4.75
CA SER A 41 -15.32 6.87 5.93
C SER A 41 -14.98 5.42 6.26
N TYR A 42 -15.79 4.43 5.84
CA TYR A 42 -15.58 3.02 6.14
C TYR A 42 -15.07 2.20 4.92
N TYR A 43 -14.71 2.88 3.83
CA TYR A 43 -14.22 2.28 2.58
C TYR A 43 -12.70 2.20 2.46
N CYS A 44 -11.94 2.43 3.53
CA CYS A 44 -10.48 2.31 3.50
C CYS A 44 -10.03 0.91 3.06
N GLY A 45 -10.74 -0.14 3.50
CA GLY A 45 -10.46 -1.52 3.06
C GLY A 45 -10.60 -1.72 1.54
N PRO A 46 -11.78 -1.46 0.93
CA PRO A 46 -11.97 -1.54 -0.51
C PRO A 46 -11.03 -0.67 -1.33
N ALA A 47 -10.69 0.52 -0.83
CA ALA A 47 -9.79 1.43 -1.52
C ALA A 47 -8.34 0.92 -1.51
N SER A 48 -7.82 0.50 -0.35
CA SER A 48 -6.47 -0.08 -0.23
C SER A 48 -6.34 -1.39 -1.00
N ALA A 49 -7.37 -2.24 -0.97
CA ALA A 49 -7.41 -3.46 -1.79
C ALA A 49 -7.36 -3.14 -3.28
N LEU A 50 -8.09 -2.11 -3.73
CA LEU A 50 -8.02 -1.66 -5.12
C LEU A 50 -6.61 -1.18 -5.50
N THR A 51 -5.93 -0.41 -4.63
CA THR A 51 -4.53 -0.01 -4.87
C THR A 51 -3.60 -1.22 -5.01
N ALA A 52 -3.74 -2.24 -4.16
CA ALA A 52 -2.95 -3.46 -4.27
C ALA A 52 -3.23 -4.23 -5.57
N ILE A 53 -4.50 -4.30 -6.00
CA ILE A 53 -4.92 -4.94 -7.25
C ILE A 53 -4.39 -4.19 -8.49
N TYR A 54 -4.28 -2.86 -8.41
CA TYR A 54 -3.58 -2.06 -9.43
C TYR A 54 -2.10 -2.45 -9.51
N GLY A 55 -1.45 -2.67 -8.36
CA GLY A 55 -0.07 -3.15 -8.32
C GLY A 55 0.14 -4.47 -9.06
N MET A 56 -0.82 -5.39 -8.95
CA MET A 56 -0.81 -6.68 -9.67
C MET A 56 -1.14 -6.55 -11.18
N GLY A 57 -1.54 -5.37 -11.66
CA GLY A 57 -2.08 -5.18 -13.01
C GLY A 57 -3.37 -5.96 -13.28
N LYS A 58 -4.20 -6.16 -12.25
CA LYS A 58 -5.46 -6.94 -12.30
C LYS A 58 -6.72 -6.10 -12.11
N GLU A 59 -6.61 -4.78 -12.08
CA GLU A 59 -7.73 -3.87 -11.85
C GLU A 59 -8.84 -4.02 -12.91
N GLY A 60 -8.50 -4.46 -14.13
CA GLY A 60 -9.46 -4.72 -15.20
C GLY A 60 -10.40 -5.88 -14.89
N GLN A 61 -10.04 -6.75 -13.94
CA GLN A 61 -10.86 -7.86 -13.46
C GLN A 61 -11.85 -7.45 -12.36
N VAL A 62 -11.71 -6.24 -11.80
CA VAL A 62 -12.66 -5.70 -10.82
C VAL A 62 -13.81 -5.03 -11.56
N ARG A 63 -15.03 -5.54 -11.36
CA ARG A 63 -16.23 -4.99 -12.01
C ARG A 63 -16.43 -3.52 -11.62
N GLY A 64 -16.51 -2.66 -12.62
CA GLY A 64 -16.73 -1.22 -12.47
C GLY A 64 -15.89 -0.42 -13.47
N SER A 65 -16.42 0.69 -13.97
CA SER A 65 -15.73 1.52 -14.98
C SER A 65 -14.89 2.65 -14.39
N THR A 66 -15.11 3.03 -13.13
CA THR A 66 -14.32 4.06 -12.41
C THR A 66 -13.93 3.55 -11.02
N TYR A 67 -13.14 4.32 -10.26
CA TYR A 67 -12.69 3.90 -8.93
C TYR A 67 -13.85 3.61 -7.97
N THR A 68 -14.89 4.45 -7.96
CA THR A 68 -16.02 4.30 -7.02
C THR A 68 -16.83 3.01 -7.27
N PRO A 69 -17.29 2.69 -8.49
CA PRO A 69 -17.93 1.40 -8.77
C PRO A 69 -17.03 0.18 -8.49
N LYS A 70 -15.72 0.29 -8.73
CA LYS A 70 -14.78 -0.80 -8.38
C LYS A 70 -14.69 -1.00 -6.87
N GLN A 71 -14.58 0.09 -6.10
CA GLN A 71 -14.65 0.03 -4.64
C GLN A 71 -15.99 -0.55 -4.16
N ASP A 72 -17.11 -0.23 -4.79
CA ASP A 72 -18.42 -0.81 -4.44
C ASP A 72 -18.46 -2.34 -4.68
N THR A 73 -17.89 -2.82 -5.78
CA THR A 73 -17.74 -4.26 -6.03
C THR A 73 -16.90 -4.92 -4.95
N LEU A 74 -15.72 -4.37 -4.64
CA LEU A 74 -14.83 -4.90 -3.61
C LEU A 74 -15.46 -4.83 -2.21
N ALA A 75 -16.17 -3.74 -1.90
CA ALA A 75 -16.91 -3.59 -0.65
C ALA A 75 -17.97 -4.67 -0.48
N ALA A 76 -18.73 -4.97 -1.53
CA ALA A 76 -19.72 -6.04 -1.51
C ALA A 76 -19.06 -7.42 -1.32
N ASN A 77 -17.99 -7.71 -2.07
CA ASN A 77 -17.29 -9.00 -1.99
C ASN A 77 -16.65 -9.23 -0.60
N MET A 78 -16.08 -8.18 -0.02
CA MET A 78 -15.48 -8.21 1.32
C MET A 78 -16.50 -8.01 2.44
N GLY A 79 -17.80 -7.84 2.14
CA GLY A 79 -18.84 -7.53 3.13
C GLY A 79 -18.47 -6.36 4.05
N THR A 80 -18.00 -5.27 3.44
CA THR A 80 -17.65 -4.02 4.12
C THR A 80 -18.92 -3.37 4.64
N ILE A 81 -18.96 -3.08 5.94
CA ILE A 81 -20.17 -2.63 6.63
C ILE A 81 -19.94 -1.28 7.32
N ASN A 82 -21.00 -0.48 7.36
CA ASN A 82 -21.03 0.81 8.04
C ASN A 82 -21.44 0.64 9.51
N ASP A 83 -20.61 -0.07 10.29
CA ASP A 83 -20.84 -0.35 11.71
C ASP A 83 -19.68 0.11 12.62
N GLY A 84 -18.75 0.90 12.07
CA GLY A 84 -17.51 1.30 12.73
C GLY A 84 -16.34 0.33 12.55
N ASN A 85 -16.57 -0.89 12.04
CA ASN A 85 -15.51 -1.90 11.83
C ASN A 85 -15.01 -1.94 10.37
N GLY A 86 -15.79 -1.45 9.41
CA GLY A 86 -15.39 -1.40 7.99
C GLY A 86 -15.19 -2.80 7.40
N THR A 87 -13.96 -3.14 7.03
CA THR A 87 -13.61 -4.44 6.43
C THR A 87 -12.79 -5.27 7.42
N TYR A 88 -13.18 -6.52 7.65
CA TYR A 88 -12.38 -7.46 8.43
C TYR A 88 -11.15 -7.95 7.65
N VAL A 89 -9.99 -8.05 8.32
CA VAL A 89 -8.69 -8.42 7.71
C VAL A 89 -8.75 -9.74 6.93
N TYR A 90 -9.47 -10.75 7.44
CA TYR A 90 -9.59 -12.06 6.78
C TYR A 90 -10.39 -11.99 5.47
N ARG A 91 -11.31 -11.02 5.35
CA ARG A 91 -12.10 -10.78 4.14
C ARG A 91 -11.29 -10.03 3.09
N MET A 92 -10.45 -9.09 3.51
CA MET A 92 -9.47 -8.44 2.63
C MET A 92 -8.52 -9.46 2.03
N ARG A 93 -7.90 -10.31 2.86
CA ARG A 93 -7.06 -11.42 2.39
C ARG A 93 -7.79 -12.32 1.38
N ASN A 94 -9.02 -12.75 1.70
CA ASN A 94 -9.81 -13.62 0.81
C ASN A 94 -10.08 -12.97 -0.56
N GLU A 95 -10.30 -11.66 -0.58
CA GLU A 95 -10.55 -10.93 -1.82
C GLU A 95 -9.27 -10.78 -2.66
N LEU A 96 -8.16 -10.40 -2.04
CA LEU A 96 -6.87 -10.24 -2.73
C LEU A 96 -6.40 -11.57 -3.35
N ASN A 97 -6.62 -12.69 -2.67
CA ASN A 97 -6.29 -14.03 -3.17
C ASN A 97 -7.08 -14.46 -4.42
N LYS A 98 -8.11 -13.72 -4.84
CA LYS A 98 -8.78 -13.97 -6.13
C LYS A 98 -7.99 -13.46 -7.32
N TYR A 99 -7.08 -12.52 -7.09
CA TYR A 99 -6.33 -11.79 -8.12
C TYR A 99 -4.83 -12.13 -8.11
N SER A 100 -4.29 -12.42 -6.93
CA SER A 100 -2.88 -12.69 -6.73
C SER A 100 -2.45 -14.06 -7.27
N THR A 101 -1.21 -14.14 -7.75
CA THR A 101 -0.53 -15.41 -8.05
C THR A 101 0.14 -16.03 -6.82
N GLU A 102 0.33 -15.23 -5.77
CA GLU A 102 0.85 -15.64 -4.48
C GLU A 102 -0.29 -15.72 -3.45
N VAL A 103 -0.02 -16.32 -2.30
CA VAL A 103 -1.03 -16.43 -1.24
C VAL A 103 -0.85 -15.31 -0.23
N TYR A 104 -1.77 -14.35 -0.24
CA TYR A 104 -1.91 -13.39 0.85
C TYR A 104 -2.30 -14.11 2.13
N ASP A 105 -1.67 -13.67 3.22
CA ASP A 105 -2.08 -13.94 4.58
C ASP A 105 -2.20 -12.65 5.39
N TYR A 106 -2.64 -12.76 6.64
CA TYR A 106 -2.61 -11.66 7.60
C TYR A 106 -1.82 -12.06 8.85
N PHE A 107 -0.87 -11.21 9.22
CA PHE A 107 0.06 -11.45 10.30
C PHE A 107 -0.29 -10.54 11.45
N TYR A 108 -0.69 -11.13 12.59
CA TYR A 108 -0.92 -10.38 13.82
C TYR A 108 0.42 -10.00 14.44
N GLU A 109 0.68 -8.71 14.59
CA GLU A 109 1.88 -8.18 15.27
C GLU A 109 3.20 -8.86 14.87
N PRO A 110 3.54 -9.03 13.58
CA PRO A 110 4.77 -9.70 13.17
C PRO A 110 6.00 -9.03 13.80
N SER A 111 7.07 -9.80 14.02
CA SER A 111 8.36 -9.24 14.43
C SER A 111 8.86 -8.23 13.39
N LYS A 112 9.79 -7.34 13.75
CA LYS A 112 10.41 -6.40 12.78
C LYS A 112 10.99 -7.14 11.58
N SER A 113 11.79 -8.18 11.82
CA SER A 113 12.38 -8.98 10.74
C SER A 113 11.33 -9.68 9.87
N SER A 114 10.26 -10.21 10.48
CA SER A 114 9.16 -10.80 9.71
C SER A 114 8.43 -9.76 8.87
N MET A 115 8.15 -8.57 9.43
CA MET A 115 7.51 -7.47 8.71
C MET A 115 8.36 -6.97 7.54
N ASP A 116 9.67 -6.88 7.73
CA ASP A 116 10.63 -6.51 6.69
C ASP A 116 10.55 -7.48 5.50
N ASN A 117 10.66 -8.78 5.78
CA ASN A 117 10.57 -9.84 4.77
C ASN A 117 9.20 -9.86 4.07
N ILE A 118 8.10 -9.74 4.83
CA ILE A 118 6.75 -9.71 4.26
C ILE A 118 6.59 -8.49 3.34
N ILE A 119 7.01 -7.30 3.78
CA ILE A 119 6.87 -6.09 2.96
C ILE A 119 7.68 -6.22 1.66
N PHE A 120 8.94 -6.62 1.75
CA PHE A 120 9.78 -6.75 0.57
C PHE A 120 9.32 -7.83 -0.37
N GLY A 121 9.05 -9.04 0.13
CA GLY A 121 8.57 -10.14 -0.70
C GLY A 121 7.24 -9.84 -1.38
N SER A 122 6.36 -9.12 -0.67
CA SER A 122 5.10 -8.62 -1.20
C SER A 122 5.30 -7.67 -2.39
N LEU A 123 6.15 -6.65 -2.23
CA LEU A 123 6.41 -5.70 -3.32
C LEU A 123 7.17 -6.33 -4.49
N LEU A 124 8.10 -7.25 -4.25
CA LEU A 124 8.86 -7.94 -5.30
C LEU A 124 8.01 -8.89 -6.17
N SER A 125 6.82 -9.27 -5.69
CA SER A 125 5.87 -10.12 -6.40
C SER A 125 4.64 -9.36 -6.89
N ASP A 126 4.70 -8.01 -6.95
CA ASP A 126 3.58 -7.12 -7.31
C ASP A 126 2.34 -7.23 -6.39
N ASN A 127 2.50 -7.87 -5.23
CA ASN A 127 1.45 -8.11 -4.24
C ASN A 127 1.55 -7.10 -3.09
N ALA A 128 1.25 -5.83 -3.37
CA ALA A 128 1.44 -4.73 -2.42
C ALA A 128 0.89 -5.04 -1.00
N PRO A 129 1.72 -4.93 0.05
CA PRO A 129 1.28 -5.21 1.41
C PRO A 129 0.42 -4.07 1.95
N ILE A 130 -0.51 -4.38 2.84
CA ILE A 130 -1.47 -3.43 3.42
C ILE A 130 -1.32 -3.43 4.94
N LEU A 131 -1.11 -2.26 5.51
CA LEU A 131 -1.11 -2.02 6.95
C LEU A 131 -2.54 -1.88 7.44
N HIS A 132 -2.95 -2.65 8.44
CA HIS A 132 -4.09 -2.27 9.28
C HIS A 132 -3.55 -1.39 10.42
N ALA A 133 -3.49 -0.09 10.18
CA ALA A 133 -2.74 0.89 10.95
C ALA A 133 -3.54 1.53 12.09
N GLN A 134 -2.86 1.78 13.20
CA GLN A 134 -3.17 2.81 14.18
C GLN A 134 -2.59 4.12 13.67
N THR A 135 -3.46 4.97 13.11
CA THR A 135 -3.04 6.23 12.48
C THR A 135 -2.31 7.19 13.42
N GLU A 136 -2.60 7.16 14.73
CA GLU A 136 -1.89 7.97 15.74
C GLU A 136 -0.37 7.68 15.82
N LYS A 137 0.10 6.56 15.26
CA LYS A 137 1.52 6.18 15.20
C LYS A 137 2.22 6.62 13.91
N ILE A 138 1.50 7.27 13.00
CA ILE A 138 1.99 7.72 11.70
C ILE A 138 2.10 9.25 11.73
N GLY A 139 3.28 9.80 11.44
CA GLY A 139 3.56 11.22 11.64
C GLY A 139 2.60 12.16 10.91
N TYR A 140 2.24 11.87 9.67
CA TYR A 140 1.35 12.74 8.88
C TYR A 140 -0.11 12.76 9.38
N TYR A 141 -0.50 11.84 10.27
CA TYR A 141 -1.80 11.88 10.94
C TYR A 141 -1.84 12.81 12.16
N ASN A 142 -0.68 13.33 12.60
CA ASN A 142 -0.56 14.30 13.70
C ASN A 142 -1.33 13.88 14.96
N GLY A 143 -1.21 12.60 15.35
CA GLY A 143 -1.86 12.04 16.55
C GLY A 143 -3.35 11.72 16.42
N HIS A 144 -3.96 11.90 15.23
CA HIS A 144 -5.35 11.50 15.01
C HIS A 144 -5.52 9.99 15.18
N LYS A 145 -6.51 9.58 15.98
CA LYS A 145 -6.72 8.18 16.36
C LYS A 145 -7.88 7.54 15.61
N THR A 146 -7.54 6.80 14.56
CA THR A 146 -8.46 5.89 13.88
C THR A 146 -7.77 4.60 13.44
N GLY A 147 -8.54 3.53 13.26
CA GLY A 147 -8.10 2.34 12.56
C GLY A 147 -8.23 2.53 11.06
N HIS A 148 -7.18 2.25 10.31
CA HIS A 148 -7.16 2.56 8.88
C HIS A 148 -6.39 1.52 8.06
N TYR A 149 -6.84 1.26 6.84
CA TYR A 149 -6.06 0.47 5.89
C TYR A 149 -5.22 1.41 5.03
N ILE A 150 -3.94 1.09 4.89
CA ILE A 150 -2.97 1.88 4.14
C ILE A 150 -2.09 0.93 3.33
N THR A 151 -1.99 1.12 2.02
CA THR A 151 -1.20 0.24 1.15
C THR A 151 0.24 0.70 1.10
N VAL A 152 1.20 -0.17 1.36
CA VAL A 152 2.62 0.09 1.13
C VAL A 152 2.89 -0.08 -0.36
N VAL A 153 3.51 0.91 -0.98
CA VAL A 153 3.68 0.98 -2.44
C VAL A 153 5.13 1.06 -2.88
N PHE A 154 6.04 1.29 -1.93
CA PHE A 154 7.48 1.39 -2.16
C PHE A 154 8.24 0.98 -0.92
N ALA A 155 9.32 0.22 -1.12
CA ALA A 155 10.33 -0.04 -0.12
C ALA A 155 11.73 0.00 -0.75
N ASN A 156 12.70 0.52 0.00
CA ASN A 156 14.10 0.51 -0.40
C ASN A 156 14.98 -0.08 0.71
N ALA A 157 15.70 -1.15 0.39
CA ALA A 157 16.67 -1.78 1.27
C ALA A 157 17.99 -1.05 1.05
N ALA A 158 18.39 -0.22 2.02
CA ALA A 158 19.70 0.39 1.98
C ALA A 158 20.76 -0.69 2.28
N PHE A 159 21.72 -0.89 1.37
CA PHE A 159 22.80 -1.86 1.59
C PHE A 159 23.56 -1.54 2.88
N GLY A 160 23.69 -2.53 3.77
CA GLY A 160 24.38 -2.41 5.06
C GLY A 160 23.46 -2.18 6.28
N TYR A 161 22.14 -2.06 6.07
CA TYR A 161 21.15 -2.05 7.14
C TYR A 161 20.37 -3.36 7.16
N SER A 162 20.01 -3.81 8.37
CA SER A 162 19.20 -5.02 8.59
C SER A 162 17.69 -4.81 8.42
N GLU A 163 17.26 -3.63 7.95
CA GLU A 163 15.86 -3.19 7.86
C GLU A 163 15.67 -2.23 6.66
N ILE A 164 14.45 -2.13 6.13
CA ILE A 164 14.03 -1.12 5.14
C ILE A 164 14.48 0.30 5.56
N GLY A 165 15.23 0.96 4.66
CA GLY A 165 15.73 2.32 4.84
C GLY A 165 14.75 3.41 4.42
N GLY A 166 13.76 3.08 3.58
CA GLY A 166 12.69 4.01 3.18
C GLY A 166 11.43 3.29 2.73
N LEU A 167 10.27 3.75 3.20
CA LEU A 167 8.94 3.29 2.81
C LEU A 167 8.12 4.44 2.23
N ALA A 168 7.28 4.12 1.24
CA ALA A 168 6.15 4.97 0.90
C ALA A 168 4.85 4.19 0.93
N VAL A 169 3.79 4.88 1.28
CA VAL A 169 2.43 4.35 1.34
C VAL A 169 1.50 5.18 0.47
N MET A 170 0.46 4.54 -0.06
CA MET A 170 -0.71 5.20 -0.61
C MET A 170 -1.82 5.17 0.42
N ASP A 171 -2.24 6.36 0.86
CA ASP A 171 -3.37 6.53 1.76
C ASP A 171 -4.59 7.02 0.98
N ASN A 172 -5.62 6.18 0.88
CA ASN A 172 -6.85 6.51 0.19
C ASN A 172 -7.84 7.31 1.06
N ASN A 173 -7.43 7.93 2.18
CA ASN A 173 -8.33 8.69 3.06
C ASN A 173 -9.24 9.68 2.30
N PRO A 174 -10.52 9.89 2.70
CA PRO A 174 -11.35 10.88 2.03
C PRO A 174 -10.92 12.33 2.36
N ASP A 175 -10.24 12.55 3.48
CA ASP A 175 -9.72 13.84 3.91
C ASP A 175 -8.43 14.20 3.15
N ASN A 176 -8.40 15.39 2.57
CA ASN A 176 -7.22 15.92 1.87
C ASN A 176 -5.99 16.04 2.77
N ALA A 177 -6.17 16.15 4.10
CA ALA A 177 -5.05 16.25 5.03
C ALA A 177 -4.23 14.94 5.13
N TYR A 178 -4.86 13.80 4.84
CA TYR A 178 -4.24 12.48 4.96
C TYR A 178 -4.10 11.76 3.62
N TYR A 179 -4.91 12.12 2.63
CA TYR A 179 -4.94 11.52 1.30
C TYR A 179 -3.60 11.64 0.54
N GLY A 180 -3.27 10.60 -0.22
CA GLY A 180 -2.20 10.60 -1.21
C GLY A 180 -1.02 9.73 -0.82
N SER A 181 0.07 9.89 -1.56
CA SER A 181 1.31 9.16 -1.30
C SER A 181 2.17 9.85 -0.25
N HIS A 182 2.59 9.11 0.77
CA HIS A 182 3.40 9.62 1.88
C HIS A 182 4.63 8.77 2.10
N SER A 183 5.76 9.42 2.38
CA SER A 183 6.92 8.72 2.94
C SER A 183 6.72 8.50 4.43
N ILE A 184 6.95 7.28 4.89
CA ILE A 184 6.96 6.93 6.31
C ILE A 184 8.24 6.15 6.63
N SER A 185 8.64 6.14 7.89
CA SER A 185 9.73 5.26 8.35
C SER A 185 9.24 3.83 8.59
N PHE A 186 10.16 2.86 8.51
CA PHE A 186 9.86 1.46 8.89
C PHE A 186 9.36 1.36 10.34
N ASN A 187 9.90 2.18 11.25
CA ASN A 187 9.45 2.21 12.64
C ASN A 187 8.02 2.75 12.79
N GLU A 188 7.61 3.77 12.03
CA GLU A 188 6.21 4.22 12.02
C GLU A 188 5.28 3.12 11.55
N ALA A 189 5.60 2.45 10.43
CA ALA A 189 4.83 1.32 9.94
C ALA A 189 4.73 0.19 10.98
N TYR A 190 5.87 -0.18 11.58
CA TYR A 190 5.95 -1.25 12.59
C TYR A 190 5.14 -0.93 13.85
N ASN A 191 5.23 0.32 14.34
CA ASN A 191 4.48 0.79 15.50
C ASN A 191 2.99 0.90 15.19
N ALA A 192 2.63 1.34 13.98
CA ALA A 192 1.24 1.47 13.55
C ALA A 192 0.47 0.14 13.55
N ILE A 193 1.14 -0.99 13.36
CA ILE A 193 0.47 -2.31 13.35
C ILE A 193 0.53 -3.06 14.70
N ARG A 194 1.07 -2.45 15.77
CA ARG A 194 1.02 -3.08 17.10
C ARG A 194 -0.44 -3.18 17.57
N GLY A 195 -0.87 -4.30 18.14
CA GLY A 195 -2.28 -4.61 18.38
C GLY A 195 -3.12 -4.83 17.12
N ARG A 196 -2.50 -4.94 15.94
CA ARG A 196 -3.17 -5.02 14.64
C ARG A 196 -2.42 -5.98 13.69
N TYR A 197 -2.64 -5.82 12.39
CA TYR A 197 -2.27 -6.78 11.36
C TYR A 197 -1.49 -6.12 10.23
N LEU A 198 -0.58 -6.90 9.64
CA LEU A 198 -0.02 -6.70 8.31
C LEU A 198 -0.67 -7.70 7.36
N ILE A 199 -1.13 -7.27 6.20
CA ILE A 199 -1.66 -8.13 5.15
C ILE A 199 -0.65 -8.14 4.01
N GLY A 200 -0.20 -9.31 3.59
CA GLY A 200 0.83 -9.44 2.58
C GLY A 200 1.12 -10.90 2.26
N VAL A 201 2.08 -11.13 1.37
CA VAL A 201 2.56 -12.48 1.01
C VAL A 201 3.91 -12.73 1.69
N SER A 202 4.14 -13.98 2.08
CA SER A 202 5.46 -14.43 2.54
C SER A 202 6.07 -15.25 1.41
N LEU A 203 7.22 -14.79 0.90
CA LEU A 203 8.08 -15.57 -0.01
C LEU A 203 9.06 -16.44 0.80
#